data_AF-A0ABD0RTE7-F1
#
_entry.id   AF-A0ABD0RTE7-F1
#
_cell.length_a   1.000
_cell.length_b   1.000
_cell.length_c   1.000
_cell.angle_alpha   90.00
_cell.angle_beta   90.00
_cell.angle_gamma   90.00
#
_symmetry.space_group_name_H-M   'P 1'
#
loop_
_entity.id
_entity.type
_entity.pdbx_description
1 polymer ?
#
loop_
_entity_poly.entity_id
_entity_poly.type
_entity_poly.pdbx_seq_one_letter_code
_entity_poly.pdbx_strand_id
1 'polypeptide(L)'
;NEIVKKVQVPSCEEIFYAGTGSLLLRDAEGVTLFDVQQKRSLATVKIAKVKYVVWSSDANHVALLAKHAIMICNKKLESLCNIHENIRVKSGAWAENEVFIYTTSNHIKYALTSG
;
A
#
# COMPACT_ATOMS: atom_id res chain seq x y z
N ASN A 1 -13.59 27.47 -16.83
CA ASN A 1 -13.53 27.65 -15.36
C ASN A 1 -13.28 26.31 -14.68
N GLU A 2 -12.03 25.87 -14.60
CA GLU A 2 -11.67 24.78 -13.69
C GLU A 2 -11.51 25.36 -12.29
N ILE A 3 -12.42 24.99 -11.38
CA ILE A 3 -12.31 25.33 -9.97
C ILE A 3 -11.28 24.39 -9.36
N VAL A 4 -10.04 24.88 -9.18
CA VAL A 4 -8.99 24.13 -8.49
C VAL A 4 -9.23 24.21 -6.98
N LYS A 5 -9.75 23.13 -6.39
CA LYS A 5 -9.82 22.98 -4.93
C LYS A 5 -8.50 22.44 -4.41
N LYS A 6 -7.78 23.26 -3.64
CA LYS A 6 -6.57 22.82 -2.92
C LYS A 6 -6.97 22.02 -1.68
N VAL A 7 -6.38 20.85 -1.50
CA VAL A 7 -6.52 20.03 -0.29
C VAL A 7 -5.18 20.04 0.43
N GLN A 8 -5.16 20.52 1.67
CA GLN A 8 -3.98 20.47 2.52
C GLN A 8 -3.87 19.07 3.12
N VAL A 9 -2.78 18.39 2.82
CA VAL A 9 -2.45 17.07 3.37
C VAL A 9 -1.28 17.20 4.36
N PRO A 10 -1.14 16.26 5.31
CA PRO A 10 0.08 16.15 6.12
C PRO A 10 1.32 16.05 5.23
N SER A 11 2.48 16.49 5.75
CA SER A 11 3.75 16.34 5.06
C SER A 11 4.00 14.86 4.76
N CYS A 12 4.18 14.54 3.49
CA CYS A 12 4.48 13.19 3.01
C CYS A 12 5.55 13.27 1.92
N GLU A 13 6.29 12.19 1.75
CA GLU A 13 7.34 12.06 0.74
C GLU A 13 6.78 11.63 -0.60
N GLU A 14 5.72 10.81 -0.59
CA GLU A 14 5.13 10.23 -1.78
C GLU A 14 3.64 9.91 -1.55
N ILE A 15 2.86 9.93 -2.63
CA ILE A 15 1.43 9.61 -2.62
C ILE A 15 1.14 8.43 -3.54
N PHE A 16 0.19 7.58 -3.14
CA PHE A 16 -0.29 6.47 -3.96
C PHE A 16 -1.82 6.47 -4.02
N TYR A 17 -2.35 5.85 -5.08
CA TYR A 17 -3.78 5.63 -5.23
C TYR A 17 -4.32 4.73 -4.10
N ALA A 18 -5.52 5.06 -3.59
CA ALA A 18 -6.20 4.29 -2.54
C ALA A 18 -7.70 4.11 -2.79
N GLY A 19 -8.15 4.27 -4.03
CA GLY A 19 -9.57 4.38 -4.36
C GLY A 19 -10.03 5.82 -4.65
N THR A 20 -11.23 5.96 -5.19
CA THR A 20 -11.83 7.27 -5.45
C THR A 20 -12.02 8.05 -4.14
N GLY A 21 -11.51 9.28 -4.09
CA GLY A 21 -11.64 10.14 -2.91
C GLY A 21 -10.68 9.80 -1.76
N SER A 22 -9.74 8.87 -1.94
CA SER A 22 -8.74 8.53 -0.94
C SER A 22 -7.33 8.43 -1.52
N LEU A 23 -6.33 8.72 -0.70
CA LEU A 23 -4.91 8.63 -1.03
C LEU A 23 -4.18 7.83 0.07
N LEU A 24 -3.13 7.10 -0.33
CA LEU A 24 -2.13 6.64 0.61
C LEU A 24 -1.00 7.68 0.64
N LEU A 25 -0.71 8.21 1.80
CA LEU A 25 0.37 9.17 2.04
C LEU A 25 1.52 8.42 2.71
N ARG A 26 2.70 8.41 2.08
CA ARG A 26 3.90 7.78 2.67
C ARG A 26 4.79 8.85 3.29
N ASP A 27 5.21 8.60 4.53
CA ASP A 27 6.28 9.35 5.19
C ASP A 27 7.47 8.44 5.52
N ALA A 28 8.40 8.92 6.33
CA ALA A 28 9.59 8.17 6.69
C ALA A 28 9.29 6.91 7.54
N GLU A 29 8.18 6.88 8.26
CA GLU A 29 7.84 5.86 9.25
C GLU A 29 6.75 4.89 8.75
N GLY A 30 5.87 5.33 7.86
CA GLY A 30 4.74 4.52 7.44
C GLY A 30 3.93 5.05 6.28
N VAL A 31 2.75 4.44 6.14
CA VAL A 31 1.75 4.77 5.12
C VAL A 31 0.43 5.06 5.81
N THR A 32 -0.18 6.19 5.46
CA THR A 32 -1.45 6.67 6.01
C THR A 32 -2.53 6.67 4.93
N LEU A 33 -3.67 6.04 5.20
CA LEU A 33 -4.88 6.18 4.40
C LEU A 33 -5.56 7.51 4.74
N PHE A 34 -5.70 8.38 3.74
CA PHE A 34 -6.24 9.72 3.88
C PHE A 34 -7.50 9.89 3.02
N ASP A 35 -8.60 10.32 3.65
CA ASP A 35 -9.84 10.69 2.97
C ASP A 35 -9.74 12.14 2.49
N VAL A 36 -9.75 12.33 1.17
CA VAL A 36 -9.59 13.64 0.53
C VAL A 36 -10.85 14.50 0.69
N GLN A 37 -12.03 13.87 0.75
CA GLN A 37 -13.31 14.57 0.86
C GLN A 37 -13.50 15.11 2.28
N GLN A 38 -13.25 14.28 3.29
CA GLN A 38 -13.34 14.60 4.71
C GLN A 38 -12.08 15.30 5.24
N LYS A 39 -10.98 15.29 4.48
CA LYS A 39 -9.68 15.90 4.81
C LYS A 39 -9.10 15.35 6.13
N ARG A 40 -9.18 14.04 6.33
CA ARG A 40 -8.71 13.39 7.56
C ARG A 40 -7.98 12.08 7.27
N SER A 41 -7.05 11.75 8.14
CA SER A 41 -6.46 10.41 8.20
C SER A 41 -7.47 9.40 8.73
N LEU A 42 -7.55 8.24 8.09
CA LEU A 42 -8.42 7.14 8.47
C LEU A 42 -7.67 6.05 9.25
N ALA A 43 -6.47 5.69 8.78
CA ALA A 43 -5.63 4.66 9.38
C ALA A 43 -4.17 4.85 8.96
N THR A 44 -3.23 4.30 9.74
CA THR A 44 -1.80 4.34 9.44
C THR A 44 -1.16 3.00 9.79
N VAL A 45 -0.28 2.51 8.92
CA VAL A 45 0.53 1.31 9.15
C VAL A 45 2.02 1.64 9.13
N LYS A 46 2.77 0.98 10.02
CA LYS A 46 4.21 1.17 10.18
C LYS A 46 4.98 0.28 9.19
N ILE A 47 5.21 0.81 7.99
CA ILE A 47 6.10 0.24 6.99
C ILE A 47 6.87 1.36 6.29
N ALA A 48 8.14 1.50 6.67
CA ALA A 48 8.98 2.55 6.12
C ALA A 48 9.39 2.27 4.66
N LYS A 49 9.61 3.33 3.89
CA LYS A 49 10.22 3.27 2.55
C LYS A 49 9.47 2.35 1.57
N VAL A 50 8.15 2.31 1.66
CA VAL A 50 7.28 1.69 0.64
C VAL A 50 7.56 2.35 -0.71
N LYS A 51 7.81 1.52 -1.72
CA LYS A 51 8.08 1.95 -3.10
C LYS A 51 6.95 1.62 -4.06
N TYR A 52 6.23 0.52 -3.79
CA TYR A 52 5.15 0.08 -4.65
C TYR A 52 3.93 -0.25 -3.81
N VAL A 53 2.77 0.09 -4.35
CA VAL A 53 1.45 -0.20 -3.78
C VAL A 53 0.68 -0.92 -4.87
N VAL A 54 0.18 -2.12 -4.56
CA VAL A 54 -0.54 -2.95 -5.52
C VAL A 54 -1.87 -3.37 -4.91
N TRP A 55 -2.96 -2.87 -5.49
CA TRP A 55 -4.32 -3.20 -5.10
C TRP A 55 -4.79 -4.47 -5.79
N SER A 56 -5.61 -5.27 -5.10
CA SER A 56 -6.39 -6.33 -5.71
C SER A 56 -7.41 -5.73 -6.68
N SER A 57 -7.89 -6.52 -7.65
CA SER A 57 -8.85 -6.07 -8.67
C SER A 57 -10.17 -5.58 -8.07
N ASP A 58 -10.58 -6.15 -6.94
CA ASP A 58 -11.78 -5.78 -6.18
C ASP A 58 -11.53 -4.67 -5.14
N ALA A 59 -10.30 -4.16 -5.05
CA ALA A 59 -9.84 -3.17 -4.08
C ALA A 59 -10.10 -3.53 -2.60
N ASN A 60 -10.29 -4.80 -2.26
CA ASN A 60 -10.43 -5.23 -0.87
C ASN A 60 -9.09 -5.42 -0.17
N HIS A 61 -8.01 -5.65 -0.92
CA HIS A 61 -6.66 -5.88 -0.40
C HIS A 61 -5.62 -4.99 -1.09
N VAL A 62 -4.58 -4.63 -0.33
CA VAL A 62 -3.44 -3.87 -0.83
C VAL A 62 -2.13 -4.48 -0.33
N ALA A 63 -1.17 -4.62 -1.23
CA ALA A 63 0.19 -4.99 -0.90
C ALA A 63 1.09 -3.75 -0.95
N LEU A 64 1.75 -3.46 0.17
CA LEU A 64 2.73 -2.38 0.34
C LEU A 64 4.14 -2.99 0.30
N LEU A 65 4.91 -2.67 -0.75
CA LEU A 65 6.21 -3.28 -1.00
C LEU A 65 7.32 -2.28 -0.64
N ALA A 66 8.11 -2.62 0.38
CA ALA A 66 9.37 -1.99 0.71
C ALA A 66 10.55 -2.84 0.17
N LYS A 67 11.80 -2.39 0.39
CA LYS A 67 12.99 -3.08 -0.14
C LYS A 67 13.03 -4.57 0.23
N HIS A 68 12.74 -4.89 1.49
CA HIS A 68 12.87 -6.24 2.09
C HIS A 68 11.59 -6.65 2.84
N ALA A 69 10.49 -5.93 2.64
CA ALA A 69 9.25 -6.20 3.36
C ALA A 69 8.05 -6.04 2.43
N ILE A 70 7.05 -6.87 2.65
CA ILE A 70 5.73 -6.78 2.00
C ILE A 70 4.70 -6.80 3.12
N MET A 71 3.90 -5.74 3.22
CA MET A 71 2.78 -5.71 4.14
C MET A 71 1.48 -5.78 3.35
N ILE A 72 0.67 -6.80 3.65
CA ILE A 72 -0.67 -6.95 3.09
C ILE A 72 -1.65 -6.34 4.08
N CYS A 73 -2.47 -5.42 3.59
CA CYS A 73 -3.55 -4.81 4.35
C CYS A 73 -4.90 -5.03 3.65
N ASN A 74 -5.98 -4.89 4.39
CA ASN A 74 -7.30 -4.73 3.79
C ASN A 74 -7.56 -3.27 3.34
N LYS A 75 -8.72 -3.01 2.74
CA LYS A 75 -9.13 -1.67 2.27
C LYS A 75 -9.21 -0.59 3.33
N LYS A 76 -9.32 -0.96 4.61
CA LYS A 76 -9.29 -0.04 5.76
C LYS A 76 -7.87 0.22 6.26
N LEU A 77 -6.87 -0.31 5.53
CA LEU A 77 -5.46 -0.29 5.89
C LEU A 77 -5.16 -1.04 7.21
N GLU A 78 -5.96 -2.04 7.57
CA GLU A 78 -5.63 -2.94 8.69
C GLU A 78 -4.62 -3.97 8.20
N SER A 79 -3.50 -4.12 8.92
CA SER A 79 -2.45 -5.08 8.58
C SER A 79 -2.95 -6.51 8.78
N LEU A 80 -2.95 -7.30 7.70
CA LEU A 80 -3.31 -8.72 7.72
C LEU A 80 -2.06 -9.60 7.86
N CYS A 81 -1.01 -9.26 7.11
CA CYS A 81 0.21 -10.04 7.03
C CYS A 81 1.42 -9.14 6.78
N ASN A 82 2.56 -9.49 7.36
CA ASN A 82 3.84 -8.82 7.13
C ASN A 82 4.92 -9.86 6.83
N ILE A 83 5.51 -9.78 5.64
CA ILE A 83 6.48 -10.72 5.12
C ILE A 83 7.83 -10.03 5.05
N HIS A 84 8.84 -10.65 5.64
CA HIS A 84 10.21 -10.19 5.54
C HIS A 84 11.00 -11.06 4.56
N GLU A 85 11.70 -10.41 3.65
CA GLU A 85 12.55 -11.05 2.66
C GLU A 85 14.00 -10.63 2.85
N ASN A 86 14.92 -11.61 2.90
CA ASN A 86 16.36 -11.32 2.93
C ASN A 86 16.86 -10.75 1.59
N ILE A 87 16.13 -10.97 0.50
CA ILE A 87 16.46 -10.55 -0.85
C ILE A 87 15.52 -9.42 -1.26
N ARG A 88 16.05 -8.45 -2.01
CA ARG A 88 15.26 -7.31 -2.50
C ARG A 88 13.99 -7.76 -3.23
N VAL A 89 12.85 -7.26 -2.76
CA VAL A 89 11.56 -7.33 -3.45
C VAL A 89 11.57 -6.33 -4.61
N LYS A 90 11.13 -6.78 -5.79
CA LYS A 90 11.15 -6.01 -7.04
C LYS A 90 9.76 -5.53 -7.45
N SER A 91 8.77 -6.42 -7.43
CA SER A 91 7.39 -6.12 -7.85
C SER A 91 6.44 -7.22 -7.36
N GLY A 92 5.13 -7.04 -7.54
CA GLY A 92 4.14 -8.08 -7.35
C GLY A 92 2.79 -7.73 -7.97
N ALA A 93 1.90 -8.71 -8.01
CA ALA A 93 0.56 -8.63 -8.56
C ALA A 93 -0.37 -9.56 -7.79
N TRP A 94 -1.64 -9.16 -7.66
CA TRP A 94 -2.68 -10.04 -7.16
C TRP A 94 -3.14 -11.00 -8.26
N ALA A 95 -3.18 -12.29 -7.92
CA ALA A 95 -3.86 -13.31 -8.70
C ALA A 95 -5.27 -13.55 -8.15
N GLU A 96 -5.99 -14.49 -8.76
CA GLU A 96 -7.29 -14.94 -8.25
C GLU A 96 -7.17 -15.53 -6.83
N ASN A 97 -8.29 -15.57 -6.09
CA ASN A 97 -8.40 -16.16 -4.75
C ASN A 97 -7.47 -15.54 -3.68
N GLU A 98 -7.27 -14.22 -3.72
CA GLU A 98 -6.50 -13.48 -2.70
C GLU A 98 -5.03 -13.92 -2.57
N VAL A 99 -4.46 -14.48 -3.65
CA VAL A 99 -3.05 -14.84 -3.70
C VAL A 99 -2.24 -13.67 -4.23
N PHE A 100 -1.28 -13.17 -3.44
CA PHE A 100 -0.34 -12.15 -3.89
C PHE A 100 0.94 -12.79 -4.40
N ILE A 101 1.21 -12.66 -5.70
CA ILE A 101 2.44 -13.15 -6.34
C ILE A 101 3.45 -12.02 -6.38
N TYR A 102 4.68 -12.27 -5.95
CA TYR A 102 5.74 -11.26 -5.94
C TYR A 102 7.08 -11.82 -6.40
N THR A 103 7.93 -10.91 -6.85
CA THR A 103 9.27 -11.22 -7.32
C THR A 103 10.31 -10.62 -6.39
N THR A 104 11.32 -11.42 -6.08
CA THR A 104 12.58 -10.97 -5.47
C THR A 104 13.66 -10.92 -6.54
N SER A 105 14.89 -10.50 -6.21
CA SER A 105 16.03 -10.59 -7.13
C SER A 105 16.18 -11.97 -7.76
N ASN A 106 15.86 -13.04 -7.03
CA ASN A 106 16.24 -14.41 -7.38
C ASN A 106 15.04 -15.34 -7.59
N HIS A 107 13.88 -15.01 -7.05
CA HIS A 107 12.73 -15.93 -6.99
C HIS A 107 11.41 -15.24 -7.31
N ILE A 108 10.45 -16.02 -7.81
CA ILE A 108 9.03 -15.71 -7.78
C ILE A 108 8.43 -16.47 -6.60
N LYS A 109 7.64 -15.79 -5.78
CA LYS A 109 7.03 -16.32 -4.57
C LYS A 109 5.55 -15.90 -4.52
N TYR A 110 4.77 -16.54 -3.66
CA TYR A 110 3.41 -16.13 -3.38
C TYR A 110 3.20 -15.94 -1.88
N ALA A 111 2.15 -15.20 -1.55
CA ALA A 111 1.73 -14.90 -0.19
C ALA A 111 0.20 -14.96 -0.12
N LEU A 112 -0.32 -15.44 1.01
CA LEU A 112 -1.73 -15.34 1.33
C LEU A 112 -1.95 -14.17 2.28
N THR A 113 -3.19 -13.67 2.33
CA THR A 113 -3.61 -12.64 3.30
C THR A 113 -3.41 -13.11 4.75
N SER A 114 -3.41 -14.42 4.99
CA SER A 114 -3.13 -15.06 6.29
C SER A 114 -1.64 -15.21 6.64
N GLY A 115 -0.71 -14.95 5.72
CA GLY A 115 0.69 -15.34 5.84
C GLY A 115 1.03 -16.57 5.03
#